data_AF-A0A958EVY8-F1
#
_entry.id   AF-A0A958EVY8-F1
#
_cell.length_a   1.000
_cell.length_b   1.000
_cell.length_c   1.000
_cell.angle_alpha   90.00
_cell.angle_beta   90.00
_cell.angle_gamma   90.00
#
_symmetry.space_group_name_H-M   'P 1'
#
loop_
_entity.id
_entity.type
_entity.pdbx_description
1 polymer ?
#
loop_
_entity_poly.entity_id
_entity_poly.type
_entity_poly.pdbx_seq_one_letter_code
_entity_poly.pdbx_strand_id
1 'polypeptide(L)'
;VAIPWKTFKDCAHTPLPPQDKDQWRVNFSRVQWQREITPNGYVKKINPETNQPFPEYNWVWSPQGLIAMHAPETWGIVQFSERVPSSDVAFIKKEDEEVRWVLRKLYYNQRTYQLNNDSFSTDLNKLGLQDVKLKYYSWPAEVYATPTMFEAILYSNDKTQEWHINQDGRIWDKKDGK
;
A
#
# COMPACT_ATOMS: atom_id res chain seq x y z
N VAL A 1 -20.29 4.85 11.85
CA VAL A 1 -19.58 3.54 11.86
C VAL A 1 -18.92 3.39 13.21
N ALA A 2 -19.14 2.29 13.94
CA ALA A 2 -18.47 2.03 15.20
C ALA A 2 -17.15 1.29 14.93
N ILE A 3 -16.02 1.84 15.36
CA ILE A 3 -14.70 1.23 15.18
C ILE A 3 -14.19 0.79 16.56
N PRO A 4 -13.84 -0.50 16.75
CA PRO A 4 -13.37 -1.00 18.04
C PRO A 4 -11.90 -0.63 18.26
N TRP A 5 -11.64 0.62 18.62
CA TRP A 5 -10.27 1.17 18.76
C TRP A 5 -9.36 0.32 19.65
N LYS A 6 -9.89 -0.25 20.74
CA LYS A 6 -9.12 -1.09 21.67
C LYS A 6 -8.42 -2.27 20.97
N THR A 7 -9.02 -2.82 19.91
CA THR A 7 -8.47 -3.98 19.19
C THR A 7 -7.25 -3.63 18.35
N PHE A 8 -7.06 -2.36 17.98
CA PHE A 8 -5.94 -1.94 17.15
C PHE A 8 -4.70 -1.53 17.96
N LYS A 9 -4.80 -1.48 19.30
CA LYS A 9 -3.76 -0.91 20.17
C LYS A 9 -2.37 -1.52 19.94
N ASP A 10 -2.31 -2.83 19.72
CA ASP A 10 -1.04 -3.55 19.60
C ASP A 10 -0.43 -3.41 18.19
N CYS A 11 -1.22 -3.01 17.18
CA CYS A 11 -0.79 -2.97 15.78
C CYS A 11 -0.72 -1.55 15.19
N ALA A 12 -1.40 -0.57 15.79
CA ALA A 12 -1.60 0.73 15.16
C ALA A 12 -0.35 1.62 15.18
N HIS A 13 0.57 1.38 16.13
CA HIS A 13 1.80 2.19 16.35
C HIS A 13 1.54 3.71 16.36
N THR A 14 0.30 4.12 16.65
CA THR A 14 -0.20 5.50 16.57
C THR A 14 -1.29 5.68 17.64
N PRO A 15 -1.61 6.92 18.08
CA PRO A 15 -2.69 7.15 19.03
C PRO A 15 -4.02 6.57 18.56
N LEU A 16 -4.79 6.02 19.52
CA LEU A 16 -6.12 5.49 19.31
C LEU A 16 -7.09 6.10 20.34
N PRO A 17 -8.22 6.70 19.91
CA PRO A 17 -8.62 6.93 18.53
C PRO A 17 -7.65 7.87 17.77
N PRO A 18 -7.61 7.80 16.43
CA PRO A 18 -6.83 8.73 15.63
C PRO A 18 -7.22 10.18 15.90
N GLN A 19 -6.24 11.07 15.88
CA GLN A 19 -6.38 12.50 16.12
C GLN A 19 -6.78 13.25 14.83
N ASP A 20 -7.16 14.52 14.97
CA ASP A 20 -7.39 15.39 13.82
C ASP A 20 -6.18 15.36 12.87
N LYS A 21 -6.46 15.17 11.56
CA LYS A 21 -5.49 15.07 10.46
C LYS A 21 -4.62 13.81 10.44
N ASP A 22 -4.81 12.86 11.36
CA ASP A 22 -4.19 11.54 11.21
C ASP A 22 -4.59 10.90 9.88
N GLN A 23 -3.67 10.13 9.30
CA GLN A 23 -3.90 9.48 8.01
C GLN A 23 -3.58 8.00 8.07
N TRP A 24 -4.53 7.17 7.67
CA TRP A 24 -4.39 5.71 7.66
C TRP A 24 -4.58 5.17 6.25
N ARG A 25 -3.88 4.07 5.94
CA ARG A 25 -4.19 3.24 4.78
C ARG A 25 -5.31 2.28 5.13
N VAL A 26 -6.42 2.35 4.39
CA VAL A 26 -7.63 1.58 4.64
C VAL A 26 -8.15 0.99 3.34
N ASN A 27 -8.64 -0.23 3.42
CA ASN A 27 -9.42 -0.82 2.34
C ASN A 27 -10.59 -1.61 2.91
N PHE A 28 -11.67 -1.65 2.15
CA PHE A 28 -12.84 -2.48 2.45
C PHE A 28 -12.95 -3.51 1.35
N SER A 29 -12.72 -4.77 1.71
CA SER A 29 -12.97 -5.91 0.82
C SER A 29 -14.33 -6.51 1.15
N ARG A 30 -15.10 -6.85 0.12
CA ARG A 30 -16.33 -7.60 0.27
C ARG A 30 -16.37 -8.76 -0.70
N VAL A 31 -16.59 -9.95 -0.13
CA VAL A 31 -17.06 -11.13 -0.85
C VAL A 31 -18.57 -11.02 -0.99
N GLN A 32 -19.07 -10.96 -2.21
CA GLN A 32 -20.49 -10.85 -2.52
C GLN A 32 -20.96 -12.03 -3.36
N TRP A 33 -21.96 -12.74 -2.85
CA TRP A 33 -22.61 -13.83 -3.58
C TRP A 33 -23.91 -13.36 -4.22
N GLN A 34 -24.24 -13.91 -5.39
CA GLN A 34 -25.61 -13.82 -5.90
C GLN A 34 -26.54 -14.60 -5.00
N ARG A 35 -27.69 -14.01 -4.66
CA ARG A 35 -28.65 -14.60 -3.73
C ARG A 35 -30.07 -14.51 -4.28
N GLU A 36 -30.87 -15.49 -3.90
CA GLU A 36 -32.32 -15.50 -4.12
C GLU A 36 -33.03 -15.49 -2.77
N ILE A 37 -34.11 -14.71 -2.68
CA ILE A 37 -34.93 -14.62 -1.48
C ILE A 37 -35.87 -15.82 -1.44
N THR A 38 -35.97 -16.46 -0.27
CA THR A 38 -36.90 -17.55 0.00
C THR A 38 -37.77 -17.20 1.21
N PRO A 39 -38.89 -17.91 1.45
CA PRO A 39 -39.72 -17.68 2.64
C PRO A 39 -38.94 -17.78 3.97
N ASN A 40 -37.83 -18.52 4.00
CA ASN A 40 -36.99 -18.73 5.18
C ASN A 40 -35.69 -17.92 5.17
N GLY A 41 -35.52 -16.96 4.26
CA GLY A 41 -34.34 -16.08 4.20
C GLY A 41 -33.75 -15.95 2.79
N TYR A 42 -32.49 -16.34 2.62
CA TYR A 42 -31.79 -16.25 1.34
C TYR A 42 -30.90 -17.47 1.09
N VAL A 43 -30.82 -17.90 -0.17
CA VAL A 43 -29.91 -18.95 -0.64
C VAL A 43 -28.98 -18.41 -1.73
N LYS A 44 -27.83 -19.06 -1.94
CA LYS A 44 -26.98 -18.71 -3.09
C LYS A 44 -27.71 -19.10 -4.37
N LYS A 45 -27.65 -18.21 -5.37
CA LYS A 45 -28.23 -18.48 -6.68
C LYS A 45 -27.45 -19.61 -7.37
N ILE A 46 -28.16 -20.60 -7.90
CA ILE A 46 -27.57 -21.71 -8.65
C ILE A 46 -27.44 -21.32 -10.13
N ASN A 47 -26.28 -21.61 -10.71
CA ASN A 47 -26.06 -21.52 -12.14
C ASN A 47 -26.70 -22.74 -12.83
N PRO A 48 -27.70 -22.55 -13.71
CA PRO A 48 -28.39 -23.65 -14.38
C PRO A 48 -27.50 -24.47 -15.32
N GLU A 49 -26.39 -23.90 -15.82
CA GLU A 49 -25.47 -24.59 -16.74
C GLU A 49 -24.57 -25.59 -16.01
N THR A 50 -24.20 -25.28 -14.76
CA THR A 50 -23.25 -26.09 -13.97
C THR A 50 -23.91 -26.83 -12.82
N ASN A 51 -25.16 -26.50 -12.49
CA ASN A 51 -25.89 -26.97 -11.32
C ASN A 51 -25.13 -26.70 -9.99
N GLN A 52 -24.30 -25.65 -9.97
CA GLN A 52 -23.51 -25.19 -8.82
C GLN A 52 -23.81 -23.71 -8.54
N PRO A 53 -23.55 -23.18 -7.34
CA PRO A 53 -23.68 -21.75 -7.07
C PRO A 53 -22.87 -20.89 -8.03
N PHE A 54 -23.37 -19.71 -8.39
CA PHE A 54 -22.54 -18.70 -9.06
C PHE A 54 -21.31 -18.37 -8.20
N PRO A 55 -20.14 -18.12 -8.82
CA PRO A 55 -18.94 -17.72 -8.09
C PRO A 55 -19.16 -16.39 -7.35
N GLU A 56 -18.35 -16.17 -6.33
CA GLU A 56 -18.34 -14.90 -5.61
C GLU A 56 -17.80 -13.75 -6.46
N TYR A 57 -18.31 -12.56 -6.19
CA TYR A 57 -17.73 -11.31 -6.64
C TYR A 57 -16.95 -10.71 -5.49
N ASN A 58 -15.66 -10.49 -5.72
CA ASN A 58 -14.82 -9.75 -4.80
C ASN A 58 -14.70 -8.32 -5.28
N TRP A 59 -15.13 -7.37 -4.45
CA TRP A 59 -14.91 -5.96 -4.71
C TRP A 59 -14.19 -5.29 -3.55
N VAL A 60 -13.41 -4.28 -3.89
CA VAL A 60 -12.55 -3.54 -2.98
C VAL A 60 -12.81 -2.06 -3.16
N TRP A 61 -12.85 -1.30 -2.07
CA TRP A 61 -13.12 0.14 -2.11
C TRP A 61 -11.99 0.91 -2.82
N SER A 62 -10.74 0.60 -2.47
CA SER A 62 -9.56 1.19 -3.13
C SER A 62 -9.08 0.27 -4.26
N PRO A 63 -8.90 0.76 -5.49
CA PRO A 63 -8.32 -0.03 -6.57
C PRO A 63 -6.85 -0.34 -6.25
N GLN A 64 -6.53 -1.63 -6.19
CA GLN A 64 -5.18 -2.11 -5.83
C GLN A 64 -4.29 -2.37 -7.04
N GLY A 65 -4.86 -2.42 -8.25
CA GLY A 65 -4.15 -2.77 -9.50
C GLY A 65 -3.72 -4.24 -9.59
N LEU A 66 -3.72 -4.97 -8.48
CA LEU A 66 -3.38 -6.39 -8.37
C LEU A 66 -4.43 -7.09 -7.49
N ILE A 67 -4.68 -8.38 -7.74
CA ILE A 67 -5.50 -9.24 -6.86
C ILE A 67 -4.63 -9.65 -5.66
N ALA A 68 -4.29 -8.68 -4.81
CA ALA A 68 -3.37 -8.86 -3.69
C ALA A 68 -3.75 -7.95 -2.51
N MET A 69 -4.73 -8.39 -1.71
CA MET A 69 -5.12 -7.68 -0.48
C MET A 69 -3.97 -7.49 0.51
N HIS A 70 -2.92 -8.30 0.40
CA HIS A 70 -1.72 -8.24 1.25
C HIS A 70 -0.69 -7.18 0.81
N ALA A 71 -1.05 -6.28 -0.10
CA ALA A 71 -0.25 -5.12 -0.51
C ALA A 71 -0.81 -3.81 0.09
N PRO A 72 -0.71 -3.60 1.42
CA PRO A 72 -1.32 -2.46 2.11
C PRO A 72 -0.84 -1.09 1.60
N GLU A 73 0.34 -1.02 0.98
CA GLU A 73 0.87 0.18 0.31
C GLU A 73 -0.01 0.72 -0.82
N THR A 74 -0.89 -0.11 -1.40
CA THR A 74 -1.83 0.26 -2.47
C THR A 74 -3.23 0.61 -1.95
N TRP A 75 -3.47 0.48 -0.65
CA TRP A 75 -4.76 0.82 -0.05
C TRP A 75 -4.98 2.35 -0.03
N GLY A 76 -6.25 2.75 -0.01
CA GLY A 76 -6.62 4.16 -0.03
C GLY A 76 -6.22 4.85 1.27
N ILE A 77 -5.81 6.11 1.18
CA ILE A 77 -5.47 6.91 2.35
C ILE A 77 -6.74 7.65 2.81
N VAL A 78 -7.11 7.48 4.07
CA VAL A 78 -8.18 8.25 4.73
C VAL A 78 -7.56 9.25 5.69
N GLN A 79 -8.14 10.46 5.78
CA GLN A 79 -7.74 11.48 6.75
C GLN A 79 -8.85 11.66 7.79
N PHE A 80 -8.49 11.58 9.06
CA PHE A 80 -9.41 11.82 10.18
C PHE A 80 -9.59 13.32 10.42
N SER A 81 -10.79 13.69 10.89
CA SER A 81 -11.16 15.08 11.15
C SER A 81 -12.11 15.15 12.34
N GLU A 82 -11.91 16.16 13.20
CA GLU A 82 -12.84 16.48 14.29
C GLU A 82 -14.04 17.33 13.83
N ARG A 83 -14.00 17.84 12.59
CA ARG A 83 -15.12 18.62 12.04
C ARG A 83 -16.36 17.74 11.88
N VAL A 84 -17.52 18.38 11.97
CA VAL A 84 -18.80 17.69 11.75
C VAL A 84 -18.87 17.09 10.34
N PRO A 85 -19.51 15.92 10.17
CA PRO A 85 -19.73 15.33 8.85
C PRO A 85 -20.32 16.34 7.86
N SER A 86 -19.95 16.21 6.58
CA SER A 86 -20.33 17.13 5.50
C SER A 86 -19.67 18.52 5.53
N SER A 87 -18.75 18.78 6.47
CA SER A 87 -17.86 19.94 6.37
C SER A 87 -16.74 19.68 5.36
N ASP A 88 -16.39 20.68 4.54
CA ASP A 88 -15.22 20.60 3.67
C ASP A 88 -13.94 20.57 4.51
N VAL A 89 -13.14 19.52 4.30
CA VAL A 89 -11.82 19.34 4.90
C VAL A 89 -10.84 19.05 3.77
N ALA A 90 -9.86 19.93 3.59
CA ALA A 90 -8.81 19.72 2.60
C ALA A 90 -7.97 18.50 3.00
N PHE A 91 -7.75 17.60 2.04
CA PHE A 91 -6.82 16.49 2.20
C PHE A 91 -5.38 16.99 2.20
N ILE A 92 -4.60 16.59 3.20
CA ILE A 92 -3.20 16.99 3.33
C ILE A 92 -2.35 15.95 2.60
N LYS A 93 -1.87 16.26 1.40
CA LYS A 93 -0.94 15.36 0.72
C LYS A 93 0.40 15.35 1.49
N LYS A 94 0.75 14.21 2.08
CA LYS A 94 2.08 14.05 2.69
C LYS A 94 3.12 13.83 1.60
N GLU A 95 4.26 14.52 1.73
CA GLU A 95 5.33 14.49 0.73
C GLU A 95 6.11 13.16 0.75
N ASP A 96 6.15 12.48 1.90
CA ASP A 96 6.82 11.17 2.06
C ASP A 96 6.12 10.05 1.29
N GLU A 97 4.82 10.19 0.99
CA GLU A 97 4.06 9.22 0.19
C GLU A 97 4.61 9.05 -1.23
N GLU A 98 5.10 10.14 -1.85
CA GLU A 98 5.70 10.07 -3.18
C GLU A 98 7.02 9.27 -3.15
N VAL A 99 7.83 9.47 -2.11
CA VAL A 99 9.07 8.71 -1.90
C VAL A 99 8.81 7.25 -1.61
N ARG A 100 7.89 6.96 -0.68
CA ARG A 100 7.48 5.60 -0.34
C ARG A 100 7.02 4.85 -1.58
N TRP A 101 6.28 5.51 -2.46
CA TRP A 101 5.81 4.92 -3.71
C TRP A 101 6.91 4.63 -4.73
N VAL A 102 7.85 5.56 -4.93
CA VAL A 102 8.99 5.34 -5.83
C VAL A 102 9.90 4.22 -5.32
N LEU A 103 10.19 4.18 -4.02
CA LEU A 103 10.95 3.09 -3.41
C LEU A 103 10.21 1.75 -3.57
N ARG A 104 8.88 1.74 -3.39
CA ARG A 104 8.06 0.54 -3.61
C ARG A 104 8.11 0.05 -5.07
N LYS A 105 8.08 0.96 -6.04
CA LYS A 105 8.27 0.62 -7.47
C LYS A 105 9.64 0.00 -7.70
N LEU A 106 10.70 0.57 -7.12
CA LEU A 106 12.04 -0.01 -7.17
C LEU A 106 12.03 -1.43 -6.60
N TYR A 107 11.41 -1.65 -5.45
CA TYR A 107 11.26 -2.97 -4.85
C TYR A 107 10.55 -3.98 -5.76
N TYR A 108 9.40 -3.62 -6.35
CA TYR A 108 8.70 -4.52 -7.26
C TYR A 108 9.52 -4.83 -8.51
N ASN A 109 10.18 -3.83 -9.09
CA ASN A 109 11.01 -4.02 -10.27
C ASN A 109 12.25 -4.87 -9.96
N GLN A 110 12.83 -4.74 -8.76
CA GLN A 110 13.87 -5.63 -8.27
C GLN A 110 13.37 -7.08 -8.13
N ARG A 111 12.18 -7.29 -7.56
CA ARG A 111 11.59 -8.63 -7.45
C ARG A 111 11.31 -9.26 -8.81
N THR A 112 10.77 -8.49 -9.76
CA THR A 112 10.58 -8.95 -11.13
C THR A 112 11.92 -9.26 -11.81
N TYR A 113 12.94 -8.42 -11.64
CA TYR A 113 14.26 -8.64 -12.21
C TYR A 113 14.92 -9.91 -11.62
N GLN A 114 14.86 -10.09 -10.30
CA GLN A 114 15.35 -11.30 -9.61
C GLN A 114 14.68 -12.58 -10.10
N LEU A 115 13.35 -12.56 -10.29
CA LEU A 115 12.62 -13.72 -10.82
C LEU A 115 13.04 -14.12 -12.24
N ASN A 116 13.53 -13.16 -13.02
CA ASN A 116 13.91 -13.38 -14.42
C ASN A 116 15.41 -13.60 -14.64
N ASN A 117 16.26 -13.23 -13.68
CA ASN A 117 17.72 -13.18 -13.85
C ASN A 117 18.50 -13.78 -12.66
N ASP A 118 17.80 -14.36 -11.68
CA ASP A 118 18.36 -14.96 -10.46
C ASP A 118 19.28 -14.04 -9.65
N SER A 119 19.17 -12.72 -9.83
CA SER A 119 19.99 -11.70 -9.15
C SER A 119 19.27 -10.36 -9.06
N PHE A 120 19.64 -9.52 -8.09
CA PHE A 120 19.20 -8.14 -8.01
C PHE A 120 20.08 -7.24 -8.87
N SER A 121 19.57 -6.08 -9.29
CA SER A 121 20.30 -5.13 -10.14
C SER A 121 20.61 -3.84 -9.41
N THR A 122 21.83 -3.32 -9.56
CA THR A 122 22.17 -1.95 -9.15
C THR A 122 21.92 -0.93 -10.27
N ASP A 123 21.53 -1.37 -11.46
CA ASP A 123 21.30 -0.53 -12.63
C ASP A 123 19.82 -0.16 -12.76
N LEU A 124 19.49 1.10 -12.48
CA LEU A 124 18.12 1.60 -12.55
C LEU A 124 17.52 1.57 -13.97
N ASN A 125 18.33 1.53 -15.03
CA ASN A 125 17.84 1.38 -16.40
C ASN A 125 17.24 -0.02 -16.60
N LYS A 126 17.90 -1.06 -16.07
CA LYS A 126 17.38 -2.44 -16.10
C LYS A 126 16.10 -2.59 -15.30
N LEU A 127 15.90 -1.72 -14.31
CA LEU A 127 14.68 -1.63 -13.51
C LEU A 127 13.63 -0.70 -14.13
N GLY A 128 13.89 -0.06 -15.27
CA GLY A 128 12.95 0.88 -15.91
C GLY A 128 12.65 2.14 -15.09
N LEU A 129 13.63 2.60 -14.30
CA LEU A 129 13.49 3.74 -13.37
C LEU A 129 14.49 4.87 -13.67
N GLN A 130 14.86 5.05 -14.94
CA GLN A 130 15.83 6.06 -15.34
C GLN A 130 15.29 7.51 -15.28
N ASP A 131 13.99 7.71 -15.50
CA ASP A 131 13.37 9.03 -15.68
C ASP A 131 12.47 9.47 -14.51
N VAL A 132 12.75 8.98 -13.30
CA VAL A 132 11.98 9.36 -12.11
C VAL A 132 12.27 10.82 -11.75
N LYS A 133 11.21 11.61 -11.60
CA LYS A 133 11.28 13.02 -11.19
C LYS A 133 10.60 13.19 -9.84
N LEU A 134 11.35 13.71 -8.88
CA LEU A 134 10.87 14.00 -7.52
C LEU A 134 11.11 15.46 -7.20
N LYS A 135 10.14 16.12 -6.56
CA LYS A 135 10.22 17.56 -6.27
C LYS A 135 11.25 17.87 -5.18
N TYR A 136 11.33 17.04 -4.14
CA TYR A 136 12.12 17.31 -2.93
C TYR A 136 13.23 16.29 -2.66
N TYR A 137 13.38 15.29 -3.53
CA TYR A 137 14.32 14.18 -3.35
C TYR A 137 15.19 14.01 -4.59
N SER A 138 16.44 13.62 -4.35
CA SER A 138 17.44 13.47 -5.39
C SER A 138 17.38 12.07 -5.99
N TRP A 139 17.09 11.99 -7.28
CA TRP A 139 17.18 10.76 -8.08
C TRP A 139 18.44 10.82 -8.97
N PRO A 140 19.19 9.72 -9.19
CA PRO A 140 18.91 8.32 -8.84
C PRO A 140 19.07 7.97 -7.36
N ALA A 141 18.35 6.94 -6.91
CA ALA A 141 18.62 6.27 -5.65
C ALA A 141 19.97 5.51 -5.70
N GLU A 142 20.68 5.45 -4.58
CA GLU A 142 21.84 4.58 -4.42
C GLU A 142 21.34 3.15 -4.20
N VAL A 143 21.85 2.17 -4.96
CA VAL A 143 21.39 0.77 -4.86
C VAL A 143 22.60 -0.13 -4.62
N TYR A 144 22.49 -0.93 -3.56
CA TYR A 144 23.46 -1.95 -3.19
C TYR A 144 22.80 -3.32 -3.35
N ALA A 145 23.50 -4.27 -3.98
CA ALA A 145 23.00 -5.61 -4.19
C ALA A 145 24.05 -6.66 -3.80
N THR A 146 23.58 -7.75 -3.22
CA THR A 146 24.33 -8.99 -3.02
C THR A 146 23.63 -10.10 -3.81
N PRO A 147 24.16 -11.35 -3.84
CA PRO A 147 23.49 -12.44 -4.53
C PRO A 147 22.05 -12.70 -4.08
N THR A 148 21.68 -12.35 -2.84
CA THR A 148 20.38 -12.70 -2.24
C THR A 148 19.64 -11.51 -1.61
N MET A 149 20.25 -10.33 -1.54
CA MET A 149 19.66 -9.15 -0.88
C MET A 149 19.93 -7.88 -1.68
N PHE A 150 19.14 -6.84 -1.42
CA PHE A 150 19.43 -5.49 -1.88
C PHE A 150 19.00 -4.47 -0.84
N GLU A 151 19.61 -3.29 -0.91
CA GLU A 151 19.19 -2.08 -0.22
C GLU A 151 19.24 -0.92 -1.20
N ALA A 152 18.23 -0.04 -1.15
CA ALA A 152 18.24 1.21 -1.89
C ALA A 152 18.04 2.40 -0.93
N ILE A 153 18.80 3.46 -1.15
CA ILE A 153 18.82 4.68 -0.34
C ILE A 153 18.46 5.87 -1.22
N LEU A 154 17.53 6.69 -0.76
CA LEU A 154 17.11 7.92 -1.40
C LEU A 154 17.23 9.09 -0.43
N TYR A 155 17.88 10.16 -0.88
CA TYR A 155 18.10 11.35 -0.06
C TYR A 155 17.19 12.50 -0.48
N SER A 156 16.81 13.33 0.49
CA SER A 156 16.26 14.66 0.18
C SER A 156 17.29 15.53 -0.54
N ASN A 157 16.83 16.54 -1.28
CA ASN A 157 17.69 17.43 -2.05
C ASN A 157 18.70 18.21 -1.19
N ASP A 158 18.31 18.51 0.05
CA ASP A 158 19.15 19.16 1.05
C ASP A 158 19.99 18.18 1.89
N LYS A 159 19.88 16.87 1.63
CA LYS A 159 20.56 15.77 2.35
C LYS A 159 20.24 15.71 3.86
N THR A 160 19.13 16.30 4.30
CA THR A 160 18.70 16.25 5.72
C THR A 160 17.83 15.03 6.07
N GLN A 161 17.34 14.31 5.06
CA GLN A 161 16.55 13.11 5.19
C GLN A 161 17.12 12.01 4.28
N GLU A 162 17.14 10.79 4.78
CA GLU A 162 17.48 9.60 4.01
C GLU A 162 16.44 8.51 4.27
N TRP A 163 15.90 7.96 3.18
CA TRP A 163 14.92 6.90 3.15
C TRP A 163 15.55 5.64 2.59
N HIS A 164 15.23 4.51 3.20
CA HIS A 164 15.74 3.21 2.83
C HIS A 164 14.61 2.29 2.40
N ILE A 165 14.93 1.35 1.51
CA ILE A 165 14.11 0.16 1.26
C ILE A 165 15.00 -1.05 1.06
N ASN A 166 14.58 -2.22 1.57
CA ASN A 166 15.34 -3.46 1.46
C ASN A 166 14.62 -4.56 0.67
N GLN A 167 15.24 -5.74 0.58
CA GLN A 167 14.69 -6.91 -0.08
C GLN A 167 13.37 -7.40 0.49
N ASP A 168 13.01 -7.05 1.72
CA ASP A 168 11.71 -7.42 2.32
C ASP A 168 10.61 -6.39 2.03
N GLY A 169 10.96 -5.31 1.32
CA GLY A 169 10.08 -4.20 1.04
C GLY A 169 9.80 -3.34 2.28
N ARG A 170 10.63 -3.45 3.34
CA ARG A 170 10.55 -2.57 4.50
C ARG A 170 11.08 -1.21 4.09
N ILE A 171 10.31 -0.16 4.37
CA ILE A 171 10.73 1.24 4.18
C ILE A 171 10.89 1.89 5.55
N TRP A 172 11.98 2.61 5.75
CA TRP A 172 12.23 3.41 6.96
C TRP A 172 13.01 4.68 6.60
N ASP A 173 12.90 5.70 7.44
CA ASP A 173 13.82 6.83 7.41
C ASP A 173 14.86 6.66 8.53
N LYS A 174 16.02 7.30 8.43
CA LYS A 174 17.06 7.15 9.47
C LYS A 174 16.75 7.89 10.76
N LYS A 175 15.81 8.85 10.76
CA LYS A 175 15.40 9.50 12.02
C LYS A 175 14.65 8.53 12.92
N ASP A 176 13.90 7.59 12.35
CA ASP A 176 13.21 6.50 13.07
C ASP A 176 14.16 5.41 13.63
N GLY A 177 15.48 5.49 13.36
CA GLY A 177 16.48 4.48 13.72
C GLY A 177 17.27 4.72 15.01
N LYS A 178 16.85 5.66 15.88
CA LYS A 178 17.47 5.93 17.19
C LYS A 178 16.53 5.65 18.35
#